data_AF-A0A415M8T8-F1
#
_entry.id   AF-A0A415M8T8-F1
#
_cell.length_a   1.000
_cell.length_b   1.000
_cell.length_c   1.000
_cell.angle_alpha   90.00
_cell.angle_beta   90.00
_cell.angle_gamma   90.00
#
_symmetry.space_group_name_H-M   'P 1'
#
loop_
_entity.id
_entity.type
_entity.pdbx_description
1 polymer ?
#
loop_
_entity_poly.entity_id
_entity_poly.type
_entity_poly.pdbx_seq_one_letter_code
_entity_poly.pdbx_strand_id
1 'polypeptide(L)'
;MNEFRRLINRKVVIGFIALLVINVSLYVYQQTKGAGLKELRFETVQRQRCVDYYGDYDIEAAINAVNSDIEGILSYRKADKQGTVVESEVQADAETGEESDVQIGAETEVLEKYKALSEREQLLFLTVLRDIESQLEYIKKYPEDMKQIQTNAQQLMTFSIFSDKNSFTYNNIVKTGKDFEKVADVSLYLVNNKAAGSFVNYYYTFYFALIMMVFIIYGLSGERDNGMWGIVHSAGSGRLRLALHRLFIIAGSGVVITAGLYFTTFAAALLLYGGAGALNAPVQSIQAFERFAMPMSQIGFVLYNYEYSVLAVVVLSVALWAVFVVNRKRNHALILTGVVVGLEVLMYYRIGLHSIYSAFKQINIVRLMKVNAVISTYANRGRGSFVISESAIMFWALMVILVVSVAVAVMGTVLMRPSQGKNVLTRLTDKLYAGYQHIFANVPVVFKELHKLLVTSRGFTVIVVLLLVVMYFISYGKMAFSDNSRERDRIYLEKGGADYSQISALIDERRADYMQAVEKSMEASEQYGNGEIGIDELSQINSTVSIYASRYAAVREFEQKREYLDTLKEETGIDGYMMS
;
A
#
# COMPACT_ATOMS: atom_id res chain seq x y z
N MET A 1 12.04 -38.96 0.98
CA MET A 1 10.76 -39.37 0.34
C MET A 1 9.63 -39.69 1.32
N ASN A 2 9.86 -40.40 2.44
CA ASN A 2 8.77 -40.81 3.34
C ASN A 2 8.09 -39.67 4.14
N GLU A 3 8.82 -38.63 4.57
CA GLU A 3 8.20 -37.47 5.23
C GLU A 3 7.31 -36.65 4.28
N PHE A 4 7.74 -36.47 3.03
CA PHE A 4 6.98 -35.73 2.02
C PHE A 4 5.65 -36.42 1.69
N ARG A 5 5.65 -37.76 1.52
CA ARG A 5 4.43 -38.56 1.34
C ARG A 5 3.53 -38.57 2.58
N ARG A 6 4.09 -38.42 3.79
CA ARG A 6 3.30 -38.29 5.03
C ARG A 6 2.53 -36.96 5.08
N LEU A 7 3.10 -35.90 4.51
CA LEU A 7 2.53 -34.55 4.53
C LEU A 7 1.52 -34.32 3.40
N ILE A 8 1.85 -34.74 2.17
CA ILE A 8 0.94 -34.63 1.03
C ILE A 8 -0.08 -35.76 1.10
N ASN A 9 -1.06 -35.57 1.98
CA ASN A 9 -2.27 -36.37 1.98
C ASN A 9 -3.37 -35.64 1.21
N ARG A 10 -4.44 -36.37 0.89
CA ARG A 10 -5.60 -35.83 0.15
C ARG A 10 -6.18 -34.57 0.82
N LYS A 11 -6.10 -34.45 2.15
CA LYS A 11 -6.60 -33.27 2.88
C LYS A 11 -5.78 -32.01 2.62
N VAL A 12 -4.45 -32.11 2.58
CA VAL A 12 -3.56 -30.97 2.28
C VAL A 12 -3.75 -30.49 0.84
N VAL A 13 -3.87 -31.42 -0.12
CA VAL A 13 -4.12 -31.09 -1.52
C VAL A 13 -5.48 -30.43 -1.70
N ILE A 14 -6.55 -31.00 -1.12
CA ILE A 14 -7.89 -30.39 -1.15
C ILE A 14 -7.88 -29.01 -0.49
N GLY A 15 -7.21 -28.87 0.66
CA GLY A 15 -7.07 -27.60 1.35
C GLY A 15 -6.36 -26.54 0.51
N PHE A 16 -5.29 -26.91 -0.19
CA PHE A 16 -4.58 -26.01 -1.09
C PHE A 16 -5.45 -25.59 -2.29
N ILE A 17 -6.16 -26.53 -2.92
CA ILE A 17 -7.09 -26.22 -4.02
C ILE A 17 -8.20 -25.27 -3.55
N ALA A 18 -8.80 -25.54 -2.38
CA ALA A 18 -9.81 -24.65 -1.81
C ALA A 18 -9.26 -23.24 -1.57
N LEU A 19 -8.02 -23.15 -1.08
CA LEU A 19 -7.35 -21.88 -0.83
C LEU A 19 -7.03 -21.13 -2.15
N LEU A 20 -6.66 -21.83 -3.22
CA LEU A 20 -6.49 -21.24 -4.56
C LEU A 20 -7.81 -20.63 -5.06
N VAL A 21 -8.92 -21.37 -4.92
CA VAL A 21 -10.26 -20.88 -5.30
C VAL A 21 -10.62 -19.66 -4.47
N ILE A 22 -10.48 -19.71 -3.15
CA ILE A 22 -10.76 -18.57 -2.25
C ILE A 22 -9.92 -17.35 -2.63
N ASN A 23 -8.64 -17.54 -2.90
CA ASN A 23 -7.71 -16.48 -3.28
C ASN A 23 -8.14 -15.80 -4.59
N VAL A 24 -8.42 -16.58 -5.64
CA VAL A 24 -8.92 -16.04 -6.92
C VAL A 24 -10.29 -15.38 -6.75
N SER A 25 -11.23 -15.99 -6.01
CA SER A 25 -12.55 -15.41 -5.76
C SER A 25 -12.46 -14.09 -5.00
N LEU A 26 -11.57 -13.96 -4.01
CA LEU A 26 -11.35 -12.72 -3.29
C LEU A 26 -10.69 -11.66 -4.17
N TYR A 27 -9.76 -12.05 -5.04
CA TYR A 27 -9.19 -11.13 -6.02
C TYR A 27 -10.27 -10.59 -6.95
N VAL A 28 -11.07 -11.47 -7.57
CA VAL A 28 -12.19 -11.07 -8.45
C VAL A 28 -13.17 -10.17 -7.69
N TYR A 29 -13.57 -10.54 -6.47
CA TYR A 29 -14.46 -9.74 -5.64
C TYR A 29 -13.91 -8.35 -5.35
N GLN A 30 -12.61 -8.23 -5.04
CA GLN A 30 -11.96 -6.94 -4.82
C GLN A 30 -11.96 -6.08 -6.09
N GLN A 31 -11.74 -6.68 -7.27
CA GLN A 31 -11.75 -5.98 -8.55
C GLN A 31 -13.16 -5.56 -8.99
N THR A 32 -14.19 -6.34 -8.65
CA THR A 32 -15.60 -6.03 -8.96
C THR A 32 -16.28 -5.15 -7.91
N LYS A 33 -15.55 -4.65 -6.91
CA LYS A 33 -16.10 -3.82 -5.84
C LYS A 33 -16.38 -2.41 -6.36
N GLY A 34 -17.46 -2.25 -7.12
CA GLY A 34 -17.90 -0.98 -7.72
C GLY A 34 -18.53 -1.15 -9.11
N ALA A 35 -18.12 -2.19 -9.86
CA ALA A 35 -18.63 -2.51 -11.20
C ALA A 35 -18.88 -4.02 -11.34
N GLY A 36 -19.98 -4.41 -11.98
CA GLY A 36 -20.29 -5.83 -12.21
C GLY A 36 -19.29 -6.49 -13.17
N LEU A 37 -19.19 -7.83 -13.15
CA LEU A 37 -18.26 -8.56 -14.05
C LEU A 37 -18.52 -8.26 -15.54
N LYS A 38 -19.78 -8.01 -15.93
CA LYS A 38 -20.15 -7.62 -17.29
C LYS A 38 -19.55 -6.27 -17.68
N GLU A 39 -19.58 -5.30 -16.77
CA GLU A 39 -19.05 -3.94 -16.98
C GLU A 39 -17.54 -3.97 -17.08
N LEU A 40 -16.88 -4.74 -16.21
CA LEU A 40 -15.43 -4.92 -16.25
C LEU A 40 -14.95 -5.53 -17.58
N ARG A 41 -15.70 -6.53 -18.09
CA ARG A 41 -15.42 -7.13 -19.41
C ARG A 41 -15.63 -6.12 -20.53
N PHE A 42 -16.70 -5.33 -20.45
CA PHE A 42 -16.96 -4.26 -21.42
C PHE A 42 -15.81 -3.25 -21.45
N GLU A 43 -15.43 -2.68 -20.30
CA GLU A 43 -14.29 -1.75 -20.20
C GLU A 43 -13.00 -2.34 -20.76
N THR A 44 -12.75 -3.62 -20.47
CA THR A 44 -11.53 -4.32 -20.92
C THR A 44 -11.47 -4.43 -22.44
N VAL A 45 -12.58 -4.80 -23.08
CA VAL A 45 -12.67 -4.88 -24.55
C VAL A 45 -12.54 -3.50 -25.17
N GLN A 46 -13.20 -2.48 -24.61
CA GLN A 46 -13.08 -1.11 -25.12
C GLN A 46 -11.65 -0.58 -24.97
N ARG A 47 -11.01 -0.83 -23.82
CA ARG A 47 -9.63 -0.40 -23.58
C ARG A 47 -8.68 -1.00 -24.60
N GLN A 48 -8.78 -2.30 -24.85
CA GLN A 48 -7.90 -2.94 -25.84
C GLN A 48 -8.10 -2.30 -27.22
N ARG A 49 -9.35 -2.07 -27.64
CA ARG A 49 -9.63 -1.38 -28.91
C ARG A 49 -9.08 0.04 -28.95
N CYS A 50 -9.23 0.83 -27.88
CA CYS A 50 -8.66 2.18 -27.84
C CYS A 50 -7.13 2.15 -27.90
N VAL A 51 -6.48 1.20 -27.22
CA VAL A 51 -5.03 0.99 -27.31
C VAL A 51 -4.63 0.63 -28.73
N ASP A 52 -5.35 -0.28 -29.39
CA ASP A 52 -5.06 -0.68 -30.77
C ASP A 52 -5.30 0.48 -31.76
N TYR A 53 -6.33 1.31 -31.54
CA TYR A 53 -6.68 2.43 -32.41
C TYR A 53 -5.72 3.62 -32.26
N TYR A 54 -5.51 4.11 -31.03
CA TYR A 54 -4.65 5.27 -30.78
C TYR A 54 -3.15 4.91 -30.71
N GLY A 55 -2.81 3.62 -30.56
CA GLY A 55 -1.43 3.15 -30.47
C GLY A 55 -0.64 3.25 -31.77
N ASP A 56 -1.33 3.36 -32.91
CA ASP A 56 -0.72 3.54 -34.24
C ASP A 56 -0.29 4.99 -34.51
N TYR A 57 -0.74 5.94 -33.68
CA TYR A 57 -0.42 7.35 -33.79
C TYR A 57 0.86 7.69 -33.01
N ASP A 58 1.58 8.72 -33.47
CA ASP A 58 2.58 9.37 -32.62
C ASP A 58 1.90 9.96 -31.37
N ILE A 59 2.61 10.01 -30.23
CA ILE A 59 2.01 10.36 -28.92
C ILE A 59 1.24 11.69 -28.95
N GLU A 60 1.75 12.74 -29.60
CA GLU A 60 1.03 14.03 -29.69
C GLU A 60 -0.22 13.94 -30.56
N ALA A 61 -0.15 13.21 -31.67
CA ALA A 61 -1.30 12.98 -32.54
C ALA A 61 -2.36 12.13 -31.83
N ALA A 62 -1.95 11.14 -31.05
CA ALA A 62 -2.82 10.31 -30.23
C ALA A 62 -3.57 11.14 -29.18
N ILE A 63 -2.87 12.04 -28.46
CA ILE A 63 -3.50 12.95 -27.48
C ILE A 63 -4.55 13.83 -28.15
N ASN A 64 -4.21 14.47 -29.26
CA ASN A 64 -5.14 15.33 -29.98
C ASN A 64 -6.36 14.55 -30.50
N ALA A 65 -6.16 13.34 -31.01
CA ALA A 65 -7.24 12.47 -31.48
C ALA A 65 -8.19 12.06 -30.34
N VAL A 66 -7.64 11.59 -29.21
CA VAL A 66 -8.44 11.21 -28.04
C VAL A 66 -9.21 12.41 -27.48
N ASN A 67 -8.57 13.59 -27.38
CA ASN A 67 -9.21 14.79 -26.87
C ASN A 67 -10.35 15.24 -27.78
N SER A 68 -10.13 15.21 -29.11
CA SER A 68 -11.17 15.52 -30.10
C SER A 68 -12.35 14.56 -29.99
N ASP A 69 -12.12 13.26 -29.83
CA ASP A 69 -13.17 12.27 -29.65
C ASP A 69 -13.95 12.46 -28.33
N ILE A 70 -13.25 12.78 -27.23
CA ILE A 70 -13.87 13.09 -25.93
C ILE A 70 -14.74 14.35 -26.05
N GLU A 71 -14.23 15.42 -26.66
CA GLU A 71 -14.97 16.67 -26.88
C GLU A 71 -16.21 16.44 -27.75
N GLY A 72 -16.09 15.66 -28.83
CA GLY A 72 -17.21 15.28 -29.69
C GLY A 72 -18.29 14.48 -28.96
N ILE A 73 -17.89 13.56 -28.07
CA ILE A 73 -18.83 12.82 -27.21
C ILE A 73 -19.52 13.75 -26.19
N LEU A 74 -18.77 14.67 -25.59
CA LEU A 74 -19.31 15.61 -24.61
C LEU A 74 -20.27 16.63 -25.25
N SER A 75 -19.99 17.09 -26.47
CA SER A 75 -20.89 17.97 -27.23
C SER A 75 -22.18 17.23 -27.61
N TYR A 76 -22.07 16.00 -28.13
CA TYR A 76 -23.22 15.14 -28.40
C TYR A 76 -24.09 14.92 -27.15
N ARG A 77 -23.47 14.59 -25.99
CA ARG A 77 -24.20 14.39 -24.74
C ARG A 77 -24.89 15.66 -24.24
N LYS A 78 -24.32 16.85 -24.48
CA LYS A 78 -24.97 18.13 -24.16
C LYS A 78 -26.18 18.37 -25.06
N ALA A 79 -26.03 18.13 -26.37
CA ALA A 79 -27.11 18.27 -27.34
C ALA A 79 -28.26 17.28 -27.09
N ASP A 80 -27.97 16.03 -26.77
CA ASP A 80 -28.96 15.00 -26.43
C ASP A 80 -29.75 15.34 -25.16
N LYS A 81 -29.07 15.85 -24.13
CA LYS A 81 -29.74 16.37 -22.92
C LYS A 81 -30.56 17.62 -23.17
N GLN A 82 -30.10 18.54 -24.01
CA GLN A 82 -30.87 19.72 -24.40
C GLN A 82 -32.08 19.33 -25.27
N GLY A 83 -31.95 18.38 -26.20
CA GLY A 83 -33.06 17.84 -26.98
C GLY A 83 -34.10 17.11 -26.14
N THR A 84 -33.68 16.41 -25.07
CA THR A 84 -34.60 15.75 -24.13
C THR A 84 -35.34 16.76 -23.22
N VAL A 85 -34.69 17.87 -22.85
CA VAL A 85 -35.33 19.00 -22.12
C VAL A 85 -36.30 19.74 -23.04
N VAL A 86 -35.94 19.93 -24.31
CA VAL A 86 -36.83 20.52 -25.31
C VAL A 86 -38.01 19.60 -25.59
N GLU A 87 -37.90 18.27 -25.67
CA GLU A 87 -39.08 17.39 -25.81
C GLU A 87 -39.99 17.36 -24.57
N SER A 88 -39.48 17.67 -23.38
CA SER A 88 -40.29 17.80 -22.16
C SER A 88 -40.88 19.20 -21.95
N GLU A 89 -40.33 20.22 -22.62
CA GLU A 89 -40.89 21.57 -22.68
C GLU A 89 -41.76 21.80 -23.93
N VAL A 90 -41.62 21.05 -25.02
CA VAL A 90 -42.37 21.20 -26.30
C VAL A 90 -43.81 20.67 -26.24
N GLN A 91 -44.30 20.27 -25.07
CA GLN A 91 -45.75 20.25 -24.83
C GLN A 91 -46.31 21.61 -24.38
N ALA A 92 -45.47 22.63 -24.26
CA ALA A 92 -45.83 24.03 -24.13
C ALA A 92 -45.01 24.85 -25.16
N ASP A 93 -45.71 25.60 -26.00
CA ASP A 93 -45.15 26.66 -26.85
C ASP A 93 -44.42 26.22 -28.13
N ALA A 94 -45.23 25.75 -29.08
CA ALA A 94 -44.93 25.90 -30.50
C ALA A 94 -45.15 27.36 -30.92
N GLU A 95 -44.11 28.19 -30.91
CA GLU A 95 -44.01 29.43 -31.72
C GLU A 95 -42.66 30.13 -31.47
N THR A 96 -41.60 29.70 -32.17
CA THR A 96 -40.51 30.57 -32.69
C THR A 96 -39.45 29.69 -33.35
N GLY A 97 -39.36 29.78 -34.68
CA GLY A 97 -38.40 29.04 -35.49
C GLY A 97 -37.04 29.72 -35.50
N GLU A 98 -36.19 29.39 -34.51
CA GLU A 98 -34.74 29.55 -34.63
C GLU A 98 -34.07 28.19 -34.53
N GLU A 99 -33.66 27.64 -35.67
CA GLU A 99 -32.75 26.50 -35.75
C GLU A 99 -31.40 26.91 -35.16
N SER A 100 -31.09 26.38 -33.98
CA SER A 100 -29.74 26.44 -33.43
C SER A 100 -28.90 25.37 -34.13
N ASP A 101 -28.16 25.79 -35.15
CA ASP A 101 -27.13 24.98 -35.82
C ASP A 101 -25.97 24.70 -34.83
N VAL A 102 -26.14 23.68 -33.99
CA VAL A 102 -25.01 23.07 -33.28
C VAL A 102 -24.22 22.29 -34.32
N GLN A 103 -23.13 22.88 -34.81
CA GLN A 103 -22.16 22.23 -35.69
C GLN A 103 -21.61 20.98 -34.98
N ILE A 104 -22.19 19.83 -35.28
CA ILE A 104 -21.70 18.52 -34.85
C ILE A 104 -20.39 18.30 -35.61
N GLY A 105 -19.26 18.35 -34.90
CA GLY A 105 -17.94 18.02 -35.45
C GLY A 105 -17.96 16.65 -36.16
N ALA A 106 -17.08 16.49 -37.15
CA ALA A 106 -17.01 15.32 -38.03
C ALA A 106 -17.28 14.00 -37.30
N GLU A 107 -18.19 13.17 -37.82
CA GLU A 107 -18.52 11.88 -37.23
C GLU A 107 -17.28 10.97 -37.24
N THR A 108 -16.68 10.78 -36.07
CA THR A 108 -15.58 9.84 -35.89
C THR A 108 -16.12 8.42 -35.64
N GLU A 109 -15.34 7.41 -36.01
CA GLU A 109 -15.66 5.99 -35.72
C GLU A 109 -15.93 5.76 -34.22
N VAL A 110 -15.26 6.53 -33.36
CA VAL A 110 -15.39 6.51 -31.91
C VAL A 110 -16.74 7.08 -31.46
N LEU A 111 -17.19 8.19 -32.07
CA LEU A 111 -18.49 8.80 -31.78
C LEU A 111 -19.66 7.93 -32.27
N GLU A 112 -19.57 7.35 -33.47
CA GLU A 112 -20.59 6.41 -33.96
C GLU A 112 -20.77 5.23 -33.02
N LYS A 113 -19.64 4.67 -32.57
CA LYS A 113 -19.68 3.58 -31.60
C LYS A 113 -20.27 4.01 -30.28
N TYR A 114 -19.92 5.20 -29.78
CA TYR A 114 -20.49 5.74 -28.55
C TYR A 114 -22.03 5.83 -28.64
N LYS A 115 -22.56 6.34 -29.76
CA LYS A 115 -24.02 6.44 -30.00
C LYS A 115 -24.72 5.07 -29.96
N ALA A 116 -24.06 4.00 -30.39
CA ALA A 116 -24.61 2.65 -30.42
C ALA A 116 -24.66 1.94 -29.04
N LEU A 117 -24.08 2.52 -27.99
CA LEU A 117 -24.02 1.93 -26.65
C LEU A 117 -25.22 2.32 -25.78
N SER A 118 -25.58 1.47 -24.81
CA SER A 118 -26.54 1.86 -23.76
C SER A 118 -25.98 2.99 -22.88
N GLU A 119 -26.84 3.79 -22.24
CA GLU A 119 -26.42 4.94 -21.40
C GLU A 119 -25.34 4.56 -20.35
N ARG A 120 -25.49 3.39 -19.72
CA ARG A 120 -24.50 2.88 -18.76
C ARG A 120 -23.17 2.50 -19.42
N GLU A 121 -23.20 1.88 -20.59
CA GLU A 121 -22.01 1.52 -21.37
C GLU A 121 -21.33 2.75 -21.97
N GLN A 122 -22.09 3.78 -22.34
CA GLN A 122 -21.58 5.08 -22.77
C GLN A 122 -20.75 5.75 -21.67
N LEU A 123 -21.21 5.73 -20.42
CA LEU A 123 -20.45 6.25 -19.27
C LEU A 123 -19.15 5.47 -19.06
N LEU A 124 -19.20 4.14 -19.12
CA LEU A 124 -18.02 3.29 -19.00
C LEU A 124 -17.02 3.52 -20.15
N PHE A 125 -17.51 3.67 -21.37
CA PHE A 125 -16.67 3.93 -22.54
C PHE A 125 -15.96 5.29 -22.43
N LEU A 126 -16.67 6.33 -21.97
CA LEU A 126 -16.06 7.63 -21.69
C LEU A 126 -14.98 7.55 -20.60
N THR A 127 -15.19 6.76 -19.54
CA THR A 127 -14.16 6.49 -18.52
C THR A 127 -12.93 5.81 -19.13
N VAL A 128 -13.13 4.86 -20.04
CA VAL A 128 -12.02 4.23 -20.76
C VAL A 128 -11.24 5.24 -21.61
N LEU A 129 -11.90 6.13 -22.34
CA LEU A 129 -11.23 7.16 -23.14
C LEU A 129 -10.41 8.12 -22.26
N ARG A 130 -10.96 8.56 -21.12
CA ARG A 130 -10.23 9.40 -20.15
C ARG A 130 -9.03 8.68 -19.53
N ASP A 131 -9.14 7.39 -19.29
CA ASP A 131 -8.00 6.60 -18.82
C ASP A 131 -6.89 6.49 -19.89
N ILE A 132 -7.25 6.46 -21.18
CA ILE A 132 -6.30 6.47 -22.30
C ILE A 132 -5.65 7.84 -22.47
N GLU A 133 -6.44 8.92 -22.42
CA GLU A 133 -5.97 10.31 -22.38
C GLU A 133 -4.92 10.50 -21.27
N SER A 134 -5.27 10.13 -20.04
CA SER A 134 -4.37 10.24 -18.89
C SER A 134 -3.08 9.43 -19.07
N GLN A 135 -3.17 8.25 -19.67
CA GLN A 135 -1.99 7.42 -19.95
C GLN A 135 -1.08 8.07 -21.01
N LEU A 136 -1.65 8.64 -22.07
CA LEU A 136 -0.89 9.33 -23.13
C LEU A 136 -0.21 10.60 -22.61
N GLU A 137 -0.91 11.41 -21.82
CA GLU A 137 -0.33 12.58 -21.14
C GLU A 137 0.83 12.18 -20.23
N TYR A 138 0.66 11.10 -19.47
CA TYR A 138 1.73 10.54 -18.64
C TYR A 138 2.94 10.12 -19.47
N ILE A 139 2.74 9.39 -20.57
CA ILE A 139 3.80 8.97 -21.49
C ILE A 139 4.56 10.18 -22.04
N LYS A 140 3.84 11.24 -22.44
CA LYS A 140 4.44 12.49 -22.96
C LYS A 140 5.33 13.16 -21.92
N LYS A 141 4.87 13.23 -20.66
CA LYS A 141 5.56 13.93 -19.58
C LYS A 141 6.76 13.16 -19.01
N TYR A 142 6.73 11.83 -19.07
CA TYR A 142 7.70 10.96 -18.41
C TYR A 142 9.19 11.30 -18.69
N PRO A 143 9.63 11.55 -19.94
CA PRO A 143 11.04 11.89 -20.21
C PRO A 143 11.48 13.21 -19.56
N GLU A 144 10.59 14.19 -19.49
CA GLU A 144 10.85 15.47 -18.81
C GLU A 144 10.92 15.29 -17.31
N ASP A 145 10.02 14.49 -16.71
CA ASP A 145 10.05 14.16 -15.28
C ASP A 145 11.36 13.47 -14.89
N MET A 146 11.85 12.53 -15.71
CA MET A 146 13.12 11.85 -15.45
C MET A 146 14.32 12.82 -15.53
N LYS A 147 14.34 13.73 -16.51
CA LYS A 147 15.35 14.80 -16.59
C LYS A 147 15.26 15.74 -15.38
N GLN A 148 14.04 16.08 -14.95
CA GLN A 148 13.83 16.96 -13.80
C GLN A 148 14.38 16.32 -12.52
N ILE A 149 14.23 15.01 -12.31
CA ILE A 149 14.83 14.31 -11.15
C ILE A 149 16.36 14.46 -11.16
N GLN A 150 17.00 14.35 -12.32
CA GLN A 150 18.46 14.50 -12.44
C GLN A 150 18.90 15.95 -12.18
N THR A 151 18.24 16.92 -12.82
CA THR A 151 18.55 18.35 -12.64
C THR A 151 18.31 18.79 -11.21
N ASN A 152 17.19 18.39 -10.60
CA ASN A 152 16.88 18.68 -9.20
C ASN A 152 17.92 18.08 -8.27
N ALA A 153 18.41 16.86 -8.54
CA ALA A 153 19.47 16.28 -7.74
C ALA A 153 20.77 17.11 -7.80
N GLN A 154 21.14 17.61 -8.99
CA GLN A 154 22.30 18.49 -9.16
C GLN A 154 22.13 19.83 -8.45
N GLN A 155 20.97 20.47 -8.60
CA GLN A 155 20.63 21.73 -7.94
C GLN A 155 20.54 21.57 -6.42
N LEU A 156 19.96 20.48 -5.91
CA LEU A 156 19.87 20.27 -4.46
C LEU A 156 21.25 20.19 -3.81
N MET A 157 22.27 19.69 -4.51
CA MET A 157 23.65 19.63 -3.99
C MET A 157 24.35 20.99 -3.91
N THR A 158 23.85 22.05 -4.58
CA THR A 158 24.46 23.39 -4.51
C THR A 158 24.04 24.14 -3.23
N PHE A 159 22.87 23.82 -2.67
CA PHE A 159 22.43 24.43 -1.42
C PHE A 159 23.31 24.01 -0.23
N SER A 160 23.77 24.99 0.55
CA SER A 160 24.64 24.78 1.71
C SER A 160 24.05 23.84 2.77
N ILE A 161 22.72 23.78 2.87
CA ILE A 161 22.00 22.89 3.80
C ILE A 161 22.06 21.40 3.39
N PHE A 162 22.38 21.11 2.12
CA PHE A 162 22.42 19.76 1.56
C PHE A 162 23.80 19.37 1.05
N SER A 163 24.80 20.25 1.12
CA SER A 163 26.14 20.02 0.59
C SER A 163 27.07 19.23 1.53
N ASP A 164 26.64 18.93 2.76
CA ASP A 164 27.41 18.10 3.69
C ASP A 164 27.50 16.65 3.20
N LYS A 165 28.68 16.26 2.71
CA LYS A 165 28.98 14.91 2.20
C LYS A 165 28.82 13.81 3.25
N ASN A 166 28.87 14.14 4.54
CA ASN A 166 28.67 13.19 5.63
C ASN A 166 27.20 13.06 6.06
N SER A 167 26.30 13.80 5.42
CA SER A 167 24.86 13.77 5.72
C SER A 167 24.12 12.69 4.92
N PHE A 168 22.99 12.24 5.48
CA PHE A 168 22.09 11.32 4.80
C PHE A 168 21.47 11.98 3.57
N THR A 169 21.11 13.27 3.70
CA THR A 169 20.43 14.02 2.65
C THR A 169 21.29 14.13 1.39
N TYR A 170 22.57 14.51 1.52
CA TYR A 170 23.49 14.57 0.37
C TYR A 170 23.63 13.21 -0.33
N ASN A 171 23.96 12.16 0.43
CA ASN A 171 24.19 10.84 -0.14
C ASN A 171 22.90 10.24 -0.73
N ASN A 172 21.73 10.59 -0.17
CA ASN A 172 20.44 10.20 -0.71
C ASN A 172 20.16 10.90 -2.05
N ILE A 173 20.46 12.19 -2.17
CA ILE A 173 20.34 12.94 -3.43
C ILE A 173 21.21 12.30 -4.52
N VAL A 174 22.49 12.05 -4.21
CA VAL A 174 23.44 11.42 -5.15
C VAL A 174 22.97 10.03 -5.59
N LYS A 175 22.57 9.17 -4.64
CA LYS A 175 22.07 7.83 -4.95
C LYS A 175 20.78 7.88 -5.78
N THR A 176 19.87 8.80 -5.46
CA THR A 176 18.60 8.96 -6.18
C THR A 176 18.84 9.35 -7.63
N GLY A 177 19.67 10.37 -7.89
CA GLY A 177 20.02 10.76 -9.26
C GLY A 177 20.60 9.59 -10.07
N LYS A 178 21.55 8.86 -9.47
CA LYS A 178 22.19 7.69 -10.10
C LYS A 178 21.23 6.52 -10.35
N ASP A 179 20.26 6.29 -9.48
CA ASP A 179 19.29 5.21 -9.68
C ASP A 179 18.29 5.56 -10.78
N PHE A 180 17.81 6.81 -10.84
CA PHE A 180 16.88 7.26 -11.88
C PHE A 180 17.54 7.48 -13.25
N GLU A 181 18.85 7.68 -13.30
CA GLU A 181 19.63 7.66 -14.56
C GLU A 181 19.39 6.39 -15.38
N LYS A 182 19.23 5.23 -14.71
CA LYS A 182 19.01 3.93 -15.37
C LYS A 182 17.69 3.83 -16.14
N VAL A 183 16.72 4.70 -15.83
CA VAL A 183 15.39 4.69 -16.45
C VAL A 183 15.11 5.93 -17.29
N ALA A 184 16.08 6.86 -17.39
CA ALA A 184 15.92 8.09 -18.14
C ALA A 184 15.68 7.86 -19.65
N ASP A 185 16.29 6.80 -20.21
CA ASP A 185 16.19 6.44 -21.64
C ASP A 185 15.08 5.43 -21.93
N VAL A 186 14.22 5.11 -20.96
CA VAL A 186 13.12 4.15 -21.16
C VAL A 186 12.01 4.82 -21.97
N SER A 187 11.77 4.31 -23.18
CA SER A 187 10.66 4.76 -24.03
C SER A 187 9.34 4.10 -23.62
N LEU A 188 8.38 4.92 -23.22
CA LEU A 188 7.02 4.48 -22.92
C LEU A 188 6.14 4.60 -24.16
N TYR A 189 5.18 3.69 -24.29
CA TYR A 189 4.19 3.68 -25.35
C TYR A 189 2.84 3.20 -24.81
N LEU A 190 1.77 3.51 -25.55
CA LEU A 190 0.40 3.20 -25.14
C LEU A 190 0.18 1.69 -25.11
N VAL A 191 -0.23 1.16 -23.96
CA VAL A 191 -0.47 -0.28 -23.78
C VAL A 191 -1.56 -0.55 -22.75
N ASN A 192 -2.28 -1.66 -22.90
CA ASN A 192 -3.22 -2.15 -21.90
C ASN A 192 -2.49 -2.77 -20.70
N ASN A 193 -2.18 -1.94 -19.71
CA ASN A 193 -1.38 -2.28 -18.53
C ASN A 193 -2.22 -2.60 -17.26
N LYS A 194 -3.55 -2.65 -17.38
CA LYS A 194 -4.50 -2.75 -16.23
C LYS A 194 -4.37 -4.07 -15.48
N ALA A 195 -4.03 -5.17 -16.15
CA ALA A 195 -3.79 -6.46 -15.52
C ALA A 195 -2.58 -6.43 -14.57
N ALA A 196 -1.42 -5.98 -15.06
CA ALA A 196 -0.21 -5.86 -14.25
C ALA A 196 -0.37 -4.83 -13.13
N GLY A 197 -1.01 -3.69 -13.40
CA GLY A 197 -1.28 -2.66 -12.38
C GLY A 197 -2.22 -3.13 -11.26
N SER A 198 -3.32 -3.79 -11.60
CA SER A 198 -4.29 -4.28 -10.59
C SER A 198 -3.74 -5.41 -9.72
N PHE A 199 -2.87 -6.26 -10.29
CA PHE A 199 -2.25 -7.38 -9.60
C PHE A 199 -1.39 -6.92 -8.40
N VAL A 200 -0.67 -5.81 -8.55
CA VAL A 200 0.26 -5.27 -7.55
C VAL A 200 -0.44 -4.85 -6.27
N ASN A 201 -1.72 -4.50 -6.34
CA ASN A 201 -2.50 -4.06 -5.18
C ASN A 201 -3.08 -5.22 -4.34
N TYR A 202 -2.90 -6.47 -4.77
CA TYR A 202 -3.45 -7.64 -4.08
C TYR A 202 -2.45 -8.27 -3.10
N TYR A 203 -2.65 -8.03 -1.80
CA TYR A 203 -1.75 -8.50 -0.74
C TYR A 203 -2.18 -9.81 -0.06
N TYR A 204 -3.39 -10.34 -0.33
CA TYR A 204 -3.92 -11.51 0.37
C TYR A 204 -3.21 -12.83 0.04
N THR A 205 -2.65 -12.96 -1.17
CA THR A 205 -1.84 -14.10 -1.62
C THR A 205 -0.80 -14.53 -0.59
N PHE A 206 -0.10 -13.56 0.01
CA PHE A 206 0.96 -13.79 0.98
C PHE A 206 0.45 -14.37 2.30
N TYR A 207 -0.66 -13.84 2.80
CA TYR A 207 -1.29 -14.32 4.04
C TYR A 207 -1.79 -15.75 3.87
N PHE A 208 -2.40 -16.05 2.72
CA PHE A 208 -2.86 -17.40 2.40
C PHE A 208 -1.70 -18.40 2.28
N ALA A 209 -0.59 -18.00 1.66
CA ALA A 209 0.61 -18.83 1.60
C ALA A 209 1.12 -19.17 3.02
N LEU A 210 1.22 -18.18 3.92
CA LEU A 210 1.66 -18.42 5.30
C LEU A 210 0.68 -19.29 6.10
N ILE A 211 -0.63 -19.12 5.93
CA ILE A 211 -1.63 -20.00 6.57
C ILE A 211 -1.41 -21.45 6.14
N MET A 212 -1.17 -21.70 4.86
CA MET A 212 -0.83 -23.05 4.38
C MET A 212 0.49 -23.57 4.96
N MET A 213 1.49 -22.70 5.09
CA MET A 213 2.76 -23.07 5.71
C MET A 213 2.61 -23.39 7.20
N VAL A 214 1.72 -22.72 7.93
CA VAL A 214 1.36 -23.08 9.32
C VAL A 214 0.80 -24.50 9.38
N PHE A 215 -0.12 -24.87 8.47
CA PHE A 215 -0.66 -26.24 8.43
C PHE A 215 0.42 -27.29 8.15
N ILE A 216 1.33 -27.02 7.20
CA ILE A 216 2.44 -27.93 6.88
C ILE A 216 3.37 -28.10 8.07
N ILE A 217 3.78 -27.00 8.72
CA ILE A 217 4.70 -27.02 9.87
C ILE A 217 4.04 -27.68 11.09
N TYR A 218 2.74 -27.46 11.30
CA TYR A 218 1.97 -28.13 12.34
C TYR A 218 1.89 -29.65 12.10
N GLY A 219 1.70 -30.08 10.85
CA GLY A 219 1.73 -31.49 10.45
C GLY A 219 3.11 -32.13 10.56
N LEU A 220 4.17 -31.41 10.21
CA LEU A 220 5.57 -31.83 10.41
C LEU A 220 5.87 -32.09 11.89
N SER A 221 5.32 -31.26 12.77
CA SER A 221 5.51 -31.33 14.23
C SER A 221 4.59 -32.33 14.94
N GLY A 222 3.83 -33.16 14.21
CA GLY A 222 2.88 -34.11 14.79
C GLY A 222 3.51 -35.16 15.72
N GLU A 223 4.80 -35.44 15.58
CA GLU A 223 5.53 -36.37 16.45
C GLU A 223 5.64 -35.90 17.92
N ARG A 224 5.46 -34.59 18.16
CA ARG A 224 5.51 -33.99 19.50
C ARG A 224 4.35 -34.40 20.42
N ASP A 225 3.18 -34.69 19.85
CA ASP A 225 1.97 -34.97 20.62
C ASP A 225 1.74 -36.47 20.85
N ASN A 226 2.22 -37.31 19.92
CA ASN A 226 1.87 -38.74 19.89
C ASN A 226 2.93 -39.66 20.54
N GLY A 227 3.85 -39.11 21.34
CA GLY A 227 4.95 -39.88 21.97
C GLY A 227 6.03 -40.37 21.00
N MET A 228 5.83 -40.24 19.70
CA MET A 228 6.76 -40.68 18.65
C MET A 228 8.08 -39.90 18.64
N TRP A 229 8.13 -38.71 19.24
CA TRP A 229 9.35 -37.90 19.31
C TRP A 229 10.54 -38.66 19.93
N GLY A 230 10.29 -39.51 20.94
CA GLY A 230 11.33 -40.36 21.55
C GLY A 230 11.94 -41.37 20.58
N ILE A 231 11.10 -41.98 19.74
CA ILE A 231 11.50 -42.95 18.72
C ILE A 231 12.28 -42.25 17.60
N VAL A 232 11.76 -41.12 17.10
CA VAL A 232 12.40 -40.33 16.04
C VAL A 232 13.77 -39.82 16.48
N HIS A 233 13.91 -39.37 17.73
CA HIS A 233 15.17 -38.85 18.26
C HIS A 233 16.24 -39.95 18.48
N SER A 234 15.80 -41.20 18.69
CA SER A 234 16.66 -42.36 18.94
C SER A 234 16.98 -43.15 17.65
N ALA A 235 16.28 -42.89 16.56
CA ALA A 235 16.51 -43.55 15.28
C ALA A 235 17.90 -43.20 14.69
N GLY A 236 18.60 -44.20 14.16
CA GLY A 236 19.97 -44.09 13.64
C GLY A 236 20.17 -43.21 12.39
N SER A 237 19.09 -42.65 11.82
CA SER A 237 19.19 -41.60 10.81
C SER A 237 19.63 -40.30 11.47
N GLY A 238 20.84 -39.82 11.18
CA GLY A 238 21.41 -38.64 11.86
C GLY A 238 20.43 -37.47 12.00
N ARG A 239 20.30 -36.91 13.21
CA ARG A 239 19.35 -35.84 13.55
C ARG A 239 19.49 -34.61 12.65
N LEU A 240 20.72 -34.30 12.25
CA LEU A 240 21.02 -33.25 11.28
C LEU A 240 20.41 -33.53 9.90
N ARG A 241 20.45 -34.79 9.45
CA ARG A 241 19.83 -35.20 8.19
C ARG A 241 18.32 -34.95 8.23
N LEU A 242 17.65 -35.29 9.33
CA LEU A 242 16.21 -35.00 9.50
C LEU A 242 15.93 -33.49 9.47
N ALA A 243 16.73 -32.69 10.17
CA ALA A 243 16.60 -31.23 10.19
C ALA A 243 16.73 -30.64 8.77
N LEU A 244 17.72 -31.08 8.00
CA LEU A 244 17.92 -30.65 6.62
C LEU A 244 16.78 -31.08 5.70
N HIS A 245 16.26 -32.31 5.85
CA HIS A 245 15.10 -32.74 5.07
C HIS A 245 13.87 -31.88 5.34
N ARG A 246 13.62 -31.51 6.60
CA ARG A 246 12.51 -30.61 6.95
C ARG A 246 12.71 -29.21 6.40
N LEU A 247 13.93 -28.68 6.44
CA LEU A 247 14.27 -27.41 5.82
C LEU A 247 13.97 -27.43 4.31
N PHE A 248 14.38 -28.47 3.58
CA PHE A 248 14.08 -28.60 2.16
C PHE A 248 12.58 -28.77 1.88
N ILE A 249 11.85 -29.51 2.72
CA ILE A 249 10.39 -29.65 2.58
C ILE A 249 9.71 -28.29 2.77
N ILE A 250 10.08 -27.53 3.81
CA ILE A 250 9.50 -26.21 4.11
C ILE A 250 9.84 -25.21 3.00
N ALA A 251 11.10 -25.15 2.56
CA ALA A 251 11.52 -24.26 1.48
C ALA A 251 10.81 -24.62 0.17
N GLY A 252 10.84 -25.90 -0.22
CA GLY A 252 10.20 -26.39 -1.44
C GLY A 252 8.68 -26.19 -1.44
N SER A 253 8.00 -26.47 -0.32
CA SER A 253 6.56 -26.23 -0.21
C SER A 253 6.23 -24.74 -0.24
N GLY A 254 7.06 -23.88 0.37
CA GLY A 254 6.91 -22.42 0.33
C GLY A 254 7.00 -21.86 -1.08
N VAL A 255 7.93 -22.37 -1.90
CA VAL A 255 8.07 -22.02 -3.32
C VAL A 255 6.81 -22.42 -4.10
N VAL A 256 6.37 -23.68 -3.97
CA VAL A 256 5.24 -24.24 -4.75
C VAL A 256 3.90 -23.58 -4.36
N ILE A 257 3.66 -23.39 -3.07
CA ILE A 257 2.42 -22.76 -2.58
C ILE A 257 2.35 -21.30 -3.04
N THR A 258 3.44 -20.57 -2.87
CA THR A 258 3.50 -19.17 -3.32
C THR A 258 3.34 -19.09 -4.83
N ALA A 259 3.99 -19.97 -5.61
CA ALA A 259 3.83 -20.02 -7.07
C ALA A 259 2.37 -20.25 -7.47
N GLY A 260 1.73 -21.27 -6.89
CA GLY A 260 0.35 -21.60 -7.21
C GLY A 260 -0.59 -20.43 -6.92
N LEU A 261 -0.50 -19.81 -5.75
CA LEU A 261 -1.37 -18.68 -5.40
C LEU A 261 -1.06 -17.42 -6.21
N TYR A 262 0.21 -17.10 -6.40
CA TYR A 262 0.66 -15.90 -7.09
C TYR A 262 0.31 -15.93 -8.58
N PHE A 263 0.68 -17.00 -9.28
CA PHE A 263 0.44 -17.12 -10.72
C PHE A 263 -1.03 -17.38 -11.06
N THR A 264 -1.81 -18.01 -10.18
CA THR A 264 -3.28 -18.09 -10.41
C THR A 264 -3.96 -16.73 -10.23
N THR A 265 -3.54 -15.91 -9.27
CA THR A 265 -4.02 -14.52 -9.18
C THR A 265 -3.60 -13.70 -10.39
N PHE A 266 -2.35 -13.83 -10.85
CA PHE A 266 -1.87 -13.11 -12.02
C PHE A 266 -2.59 -13.56 -13.31
N ALA A 267 -2.82 -14.87 -13.48
CA ALA A 267 -3.63 -15.39 -14.57
C ALA A 267 -5.07 -14.87 -14.50
N ALA A 268 -5.67 -14.79 -13.31
CA ALA A 268 -6.98 -14.18 -13.13
C ALA A 268 -6.97 -12.69 -13.52
N ALA A 269 -5.92 -11.94 -13.20
CA ALA A 269 -5.76 -10.54 -13.61
C ALA A 269 -5.75 -10.40 -15.14
N LEU A 270 -4.98 -11.26 -15.83
CA LEU A 270 -4.93 -11.30 -17.31
C LEU A 270 -6.28 -11.70 -17.92
N LEU A 271 -7.01 -12.63 -17.29
CA LEU A 271 -8.34 -13.03 -17.76
C LEU A 271 -9.41 -11.95 -17.55
N LEU A 272 -9.29 -11.15 -16.49
CA LEU A 272 -10.22 -10.06 -16.20
C LEU A 272 -9.97 -8.82 -17.06
N TYR A 273 -8.70 -8.45 -17.25
CA TYR A 273 -8.29 -7.16 -17.84
C TYR A 273 -7.57 -7.26 -19.18
N GLY A 274 -7.30 -8.46 -19.69
CA GLY A 274 -6.47 -8.65 -20.89
C GLY A 274 -5.01 -8.25 -20.64
N GLY A 275 -4.38 -7.60 -21.62
CA GLY A 275 -3.03 -7.03 -21.45
C GLY A 275 -1.87 -8.01 -21.59
N ALA A 276 -2.09 -9.24 -22.08
CA ALA A 276 -1.00 -10.20 -22.34
C ALA A 276 0.04 -9.65 -23.34
N GLY A 277 -0.41 -8.87 -24.34
CA GLY A 277 0.49 -8.19 -25.28
C GLY A 277 1.33 -7.07 -24.64
N ALA A 278 0.89 -6.51 -23.51
CA ALA A 278 1.59 -5.43 -22.80
C ALA A 278 2.71 -5.94 -21.88
N LEU A 279 2.86 -7.25 -21.70
CA LEU A 279 3.79 -7.83 -20.73
C LEU A 279 5.27 -7.52 -21.00
N ASN A 280 5.63 -7.28 -22.26
CA ASN A 280 6.97 -6.89 -22.68
C ASN A 280 7.21 -5.38 -22.58
N ALA A 281 6.17 -4.57 -22.41
CA ALA A 281 6.30 -3.13 -22.22
C ALA A 281 7.04 -2.82 -20.91
N PRO A 282 7.75 -1.68 -20.82
CA PRO A 282 8.36 -1.23 -19.58
C PRO A 282 7.33 -1.18 -18.45
N VAL A 283 7.73 -1.58 -17.24
CA VAL A 283 6.84 -1.52 -16.06
C VAL A 283 6.44 -0.08 -15.75
N GLN A 284 7.29 0.88 -16.10
CA GLN A 284 7.04 2.32 -15.98
C GLN A 284 5.86 2.79 -16.82
N SER A 285 5.42 2.05 -17.84
CA SER A 285 4.17 2.37 -18.56
C SER A 285 2.94 2.33 -17.64
N ILE A 286 3.03 1.72 -16.46
CA ILE A 286 2.03 1.80 -15.40
C ILE A 286 2.38 2.99 -14.49
N GLN A 287 1.50 3.98 -14.40
CA GLN A 287 1.74 5.20 -13.61
C GLN A 287 2.13 4.94 -12.14
N ALA A 288 1.59 3.88 -11.51
CA ALA A 288 1.96 3.49 -10.15
C ALA A 288 3.47 3.15 -9.99
N PHE A 289 4.18 2.91 -11.08
CA PHE A 289 5.61 2.60 -11.17
C PHE A 289 6.44 3.75 -11.74
N GLU A 290 5.91 4.97 -11.80
CA GLU A 290 6.65 6.17 -12.24
C GLU A 290 8.00 6.29 -11.52
N ARG A 291 8.01 6.03 -10.21
CA ARG A 291 9.21 6.11 -9.37
C ARG A 291 10.00 4.82 -9.31
N PHE A 292 9.73 3.84 -10.17
CA PHE A 292 10.46 2.57 -10.15
C PHE A 292 11.76 2.68 -10.97
N ALA A 293 12.88 2.75 -10.26
CA ALA A 293 14.19 3.09 -10.82
C ALA A 293 14.95 1.92 -11.49
N MET A 294 14.26 0.87 -11.94
CA MET A 294 14.90 -0.25 -12.65
C MET A 294 14.24 -0.48 -14.02
N PRO A 295 14.99 -0.48 -15.13
CA PRO A 295 14.45 -0.72 -16.46
C PRO A 295 14.13 -2.22 -16.60
N MET A 296 12.84 -2.57 -16.52
CA MET A 296 12.39 -3.93 -16.72
C MET A 296 10.98 -3.95 -17.33
N SER A 297 10.65 -5.04 -18.01
CA SER A 297 9.31 -5.25 -18.53
C SER A 297 8.31 -5.55 -17.40
N GLN A 298 7.02 -5.43 -17.69
CA GLN A 298 5.95 -5.79 -16.75
C GLN A 298 6.07 -7.25 -16.28
N ILE A 299 6.37 -8.20 -17.18
CA ILE A 299 6.62 -9.60 -16.78
C ILE A 299 7.89 -9.75 -15.95
N GLY A 300 8.94 -8.98 -16.26
CA GLY A 300 10.17 -8.93 -15.45
C GLY A 300 9.87 -8.50 -14.03
N PHE A 301 9.03 -7.47 -13.86
CA PHE A 301 8.57 -7.02 -12.55
C PHE A 301 7.75 -8.09 -11.81
N VAL A 302 6.82 -8.75 -12.48
CA VAL A 302 6.01 -9.82 -11.89
C VAL A 302 6.90 -10.97 -11.38
N LEU A 303 7.92 -11.37 -12.13
CA LEU A 303 8.88 -12.39 -11.67
C LEU A 303 9.77 -11.89 -10.53
N TYR A 304 10.27 -10.66 -10.63
CA TYR A 304 11.08 -10.03 -9.58
C TYR A 304 10.32 -9.93 -8.25
N ASN A 305 9.05 -9.52 -8.32
CA ASN A 305 8.16 -9.46 -7.17
C ASN A 305 7.86 -10.87 -6.63
N TYR A 306 7.67 -11.88 -7.49
CA TYR A 306 7.52 -13.28 -7.09
C TYR A 306 8.74 -13.81 -6.32
N GLU A 307 9.97 -13.50 -6.74
CA GLU A 307 11.20 -13.95 -6.06
C GLU A 307 11.27 -13.43 -4.62
N TYR A 308 11.05 -12.13 -4.42
CA TYR A 308 10.98 -11.55 -3.07
C TYR A 308 9.82 -12.11 -2.26
N SER A 309 8.69 -12.42 -2.91
CA SER A 309 7.53 -13.04 -2.28
C SER A 309 7.87 -14.42 -1.71
N VAL A 310 8.50 -15.25 -2.53
CA VAL A 310 8.96 -16.58 -2.13
C VAL A 310 9.99 -16.48 -1.02
N LEU A 311 10.96 -15.57 -1.13
CA LEU A 311 11.95 -15.35 -0.09
C LEU A 311 11.28 -15.01 1.23
N ALA A 312 10.36 -14.04 1.25
CA ALA A 312 9.65 -13.66 2.47
C ALA A 312 8.85 -14.84 3.07
N VAL A 313 8.07 -15.57 2.26
CA VAL A 313 7.28 -16.71 2.73
C VAL A 313 8.17 -17.83 3.28
N VAL A 314 9.25 -18.18 2.58
CA VAL A 314 10.18 -19.24 3.03
C VAL A 314 10.86 -18.83 4.33
N VAL A 315 11.41 -17.62 4.42
CA VAL A 315 12.09 -17.13 5.63
C VAL A 315 11.15 -17.12 6.84
N LEU A 316 9.95 -16.56 6.68
CA LEU A 316 8.95 -16.53 7.76
C LEU A 316 8.48 -17.94 8.14
N SER A 317 8.40 -18.87 7.18
CA SER A 317 8.08 -20.27 7.44
C SER A 317 9.19 -20.99 8.21
N VAL A 318 10.45 -20.71 7.90
CA VAL A 318 11.60 -21.26 8.65
C VAL A 318 11.65 -20.66 10.05
N ALA A 319 11.37 -19.37 10.22
CA ALA A 319 11.23 -18.73 11.54
C ALA A 319 10.10 -19.35 12.35
N LEU A 320 8.94 -19.59 11.73
CA LEU A 320 7.83 -20.31 12.35
C LEU A 320 8.25 -21.72 12.76
N TRP A 321 8.94 -22.45 11.89
CA TRP A 321 9.45 -23.77 12.20
C TRP A 321 10.43 -23.75 13.38
N ALA A 322 11.32 -22.75 13.49
CA ALA A 322 12.20 -22.57 14.63
C ALA A 322 11.42 -22.43 15.95
N VAL A 323 10.33 -21.66 15.97
CA VAL A 323 9.42 -21.55 17.13
C VAL A 323 8.83 -22.91 17.49
N PHE A 324 8.34 -23.67 16.50
CA PHE A 324 7.85 -25.03 16.72
C PHE A 324 8.94 -25.92 17.29
N VAL A 325 10.18 -25.81 16.79
CA VAL A 325 11.30 -26.64 17.21
C VAL A 325 11.63 -26.45 18.69
N VAL A 326 11.69 -25.21 19.17
CA VAL A 326 12.08 -24.88 20.55
C VAL A 326 10.98 -25.25 21.57
N ASN A 327 9.75 -25.42 21.11
CA ASN A 327 8.61 -25.77 21.96
C ASN A 327 8.38 -27.28 22.04
N ARG A 328 8.20 -27.81 23.25
CA ARG A 328 7.95 -29.26 23.46
C ARG A 328 6.58 -29.70 22.96
N LYS A 329 5.55 -28.86 23.07
CA LYS A 329 4.20 -29.15 22.56
C LYS A 329 3.88 -28.22 21.40
N ARG A 330 3.37 -28.77 20.30
CA ARG A 330 3.08 -27.97 19.09
C ARG A 330 1.98 -26.92 19.32
N ASN A 331 1.03 -27.19 20.22
CA ASN A 331 -0.01 -26.22 20.56
C ASN A 331 0.53 -24.98 21.31
N HIS A 332 1.58 -25.14 22.12
CA HIS A 332 2.26 -24.00 22.75
C HIS A 332 3.00 -23.15 21.71
N ALA A 333 3.66 -23.80 20.73
CA ALA A 333 4.28 -23.09 19.63
C ALA A 333 3.25 -22.24 18.86
N LEU A 334 2.09 -22.82 18.54
CA LEU A 334 1.03 -22.13 17.80
C LEU A 334 0.47 -20.93 18.57
N ILE A 335 0.26 -21.06 19.89
CA ILE A 335 -0.18 -19.94 20.75
C ILE A 335 0.90 -18.85 20.78
N LEU A 336 2.17 -19.22 20.96
CA LEU A 336 3.28 -18.26 20.98
C LEU A 336 3.41 -17.51 19.65
N THR A 337 3.28 -18.21 18.52
CA THR A 337 3.23 -17.58 17.19
C THR A 337 2.09 -16.56 17.11
N GLY A 338 0.88 -16.92 17.57
CA GLY A 338 -0.26 -16.01 17.57
C GLY A 338 -0.01 -14.73 18.39
N VAL A 339 0.61 -14.85 19.56
CA VAL A 339 0.99 -13.71 20.40
C VAL A 339 2.03 -12.83 19.72
N VAL A 340 3.08 -13.42 19.14
CA VAL A 340 4.13 -12.67 18.42
C VAL A 340 3.55 -11.93 17.22
N VAL A 341 2.75 -12.60 16.39
CA VAL A 341 2.09 -11.96 15.24
C VAL A 341 1.16 -10.84 15.69
N GLY A 342 0.41 -11.04 16.78
CA GLY A 342 -0.45 -10.00 17.36
C GLY A 342 0.33 -8.76 17.82
N LEU A 343 1.48 -8.96 18.47
CA LEU A 343 2.39 -7.88 18.87
C LEU A 343 2.99 -7.17 17.65
N GLU A 344 3.42 -7.92 16.63
CA GLU A 344 3.94 -7.36 15.38
C GLU A 344 2.90 -6.47 14.68
N VAL A 345 1.65 -6.94 14.59
CA VAL A 345 0.54 -6.14 14.03
C VAL A 345 0.34 -4.86 14.83
N LEU A 346 0.29 -4.94 16.16
CA LEU A 346 0.13 -3.77 17.02
C LEU A 346 1.26 -2.76 16.82
N MET A 347 2.51 -3.23 16.83
CA MET A 347 3.69 -2.36 16.62
C MET A 347 3.67 -1.69 15.24
N TYR A 348 3.29 -2.42 14.19
CA TYR A 348 3.23 -1.88 12.82
C TYR A 348 2.28 -0.68 12.71
N TYR A 349 1.08 -0.78 13.31
CA TYR A 349 0.10 0.29 13.27
C TYR A 349 0.40 1.43 14.25
N ARG A 350 1.06 1.15 15.38
CA ARG A 350 1.34 2.17 16.39
C ARG A 350 2.59 3.00 16.11
N ILE A 351 3.61 2.42 15.47
CA ILE A 351 4.88 3.11 15.18
C ILE A 351 4.72 3.97 13.92
N GLY A 352 5.01 5.27 14.02
CA GLY A 352 5.05 6.19 12.87
C GLY A 352 6.26 5.95 11.97
N LEU A 353 6.14 6.25 10.67
CA LEU A 353 7.25 6.11 9.71
C LEU A 353 8.44 7.05 9.99
N HIS A 354 8.19 8.18 10.66
CA HIS A 354 9.20 9.18 11.06
C HIS A 354 9.59 9.07 12.54
N SER A 355 9.14 8.03 13.24
CA SER A 355 9.50 7.82 14.64
C SER A 355 10.97 7.41 14.80
N ILE A 356 11.55 7.68 15.97
CA ILE A 356 12.83 7.10 16.42
C ILE A 356 12.80 5.57 16.31
N TYR A 357 11.63 4.96 16.52
CA TYR A 357 11.40 3.52 16.43
C TYR A 357 11.11 3.02 15.00
N SER A 358 11.29 3.86 13.97
CA SER A 358 11.01 3.51 12.57
C SER A 358 11.73 2.26 12.08
N ALA A 359 12.93 1.95 12.61
CA ALA A 359 13.66 0.72 12.33
C ALA A 359 12.85 -0.55 12.68
N PHE A 360 12.14 -0.54 13.82
CA PHE A 360 11.28 -1.67 14.21
C PHE A 360 10.12 -1.85 13.23
N LYS A 361 9.57 -0.76 12.70
CA LYS A 361 8.51 -0.83 11.67
C LYS A 361 9.03 -1.34 10.32
N GLN A 362 10.30 -1.12 9.99
CA GLN A 362 10.91 -1.61 8.75
C GLN A 362 11.15 -3.13 8.77
N ILE A 363 11.59 -3.67 9.91
CA ILE A 363 11.88 -5.12 10.09
C ILE A 363 10.60 -5.91 10.46
N ASN A 364 9.52 -5.22 10.80
CA ASN A 364 8.25 -5.81 11.21
C ASN A 364 7.69 -6.81 10.18
N ILE A 365 7.13 -7.93 10.66
CA ILE A 365 6.60 -8.98 9.80
C ILE A 365 5.49 -8.47 8.87
N VAL A 366 4.63 -7.55 9.32
CA VAL A 366 3.57 -6.95 8.49
C VAL A 366 4.15 -6.10 7.36
N ARG A 367 5.25 -5.37 7.60
CA ARG A 367 5.95 -4.63 6.54
C ARG A 367 6.61 -5.60 5.56
N LEU A 368 7.26 -6.66 6.07
CA LEU A 368 7.93 -7.67 5.26
C LEU A 368 6.96 -8.46 4.36
N MET A 369 5.70 -8.63 4.77
CA MET A 369 4.65 -9.27 3.95
C MET A 369 4.09 -8.34 2.86
N LYS A 370 4.26 -7.02 2.96
CA LYS A 370 3.82 -6.06 1.94
C LYS A 370 4.89 -5.88 0.86
N VAL A 371 5.32 -7.00 0.28
CA VAL A 371 6.42 -7.08 -0.72
C VAL A 371 6.16 -6.12 -1.88
N ASN A 372 4.98 -6.20 -2.48
CA ASN A 372 4.58 -5.35 -3.61
C ASN A 372 4.82 -3.87 -3.32
N ALA A 373 4.37 -3.38 -2.16
CA ALA A 373 4.48 -1.97 -1.78
C ALA A 373 5.91 -1.52 -1.44
N VAL A 374 6.76 -2.42 -0.96
CA VAL A 374 8.16 -2.10 -0.65
C VAL A 374 9.01 -2.08 -1.92
N ILE A 375 8.67 -2.92 -2.89
CA ILE A 375 9.43 -3.03 -4.14
C ILE A 375 8.99 -2.01 -5.18
N SER A 376 7.69 -1.69 -5.28
CA SER A 376 7.17 -0.75 -6.27
C SER A 376 7.55 0.70 -5.96
N THR A 377 7.77 1.05 -4.69
CA THR A 377 8.08 2.41 -4.27
C THR A 377 9.58 2.62 -4.10
N TYR A 378 10.15 3.60 -4.79
CA TYR A 378 11.50 4.03 -4.53
C TYR A 378 11.57 4.88 -3.27
N ALA A 379 12.27 4.34 -2.27
CA ALA A 379 12.60 5.04 -1.05
C ALA A 379 13.96 4.57 -0.55
N ASN A 380 14.77 5.51 -0.09
CA ASN A 380 16.00 5.23 0.63
C ASN A 380 15.85 5.62 2.09
N ARG A 381 16.57 4.91 2.96
CA ARG A 381 16.65 5.17 4.39
C ARG A 381 18.11 5.10 4.82
N GLY A 382 18.41 5.73 5.95
CA GLY A 382 19.78 5.83 6.39
C GLY A 382 19.97 6.85 7.50
N ARG A 383 21.21 6.98 7.96
CA ARG A 383 21.62 7.95 8.97
C ARG A 383 23.10 8.29 8.75
N GLY A 384 23.44 9.58 8.83
CA GLY A 384 24.78 10.05 8.47
C GLY A 384 25.09 9.70 7.01
N SER A 385 26.29 9.24 6.71
CA SER A 385 26.69 8.89 5.33
C SER A 385 26.06 7.60 4.78
N PHE A 386 25.44 6.79 5.63
CA PHE A 386 24.86 5.51 5.20
C PHE A 386 23.50 5.72 4.54
N VAL A 387 23.34 5.22 3.31
CA VAL A 387 22.10 5.26 2.53
C VAL A 387 21.85 3.89 1.90
N ILE A 388 20.67 3.33 2.16
CA ILE A 388 20.24 2.02 1.64
C ILE A 388 18.79 2.10 1.14
N SER A 389 18.46 1.39 0.06
CA SER A 389 17.08 1.33 -0.42
C SER A 389 16.19 0.50 0.52
N GLU A 390 14.90 0.82 0.61
CA GLU A 390 13.96 0.04 1.42
C GLU A 390 13.87 -1.43 0.97
N SER A 391 13.98 -1.71 -0.33
CA SER A 391 14.06 -3.07 -0.87
C SER A 391 15.30 -3.84 -0.39
N ALA A 392 16.44 -3.16 -0.25
CA ALA A 392 17.67 -3.76 0.27
C ALA A 392 17.59 -3.99 1.79
N ILE A 393 16.93 -3.09 2.55
CA ILE A 393 16.66 -3.30 3.98
C ILE A 393 15.80 -4.56 4.18
N MET A 394 14.73 -4.71 3.40
CA MET A 394 13.88 -5.91 3.42
C MET A 394 14.70 -7.17 3.14
N PHE A 395 15.52 -7.16 2.09
CA PHE A 395 16.38 -8.30 1.72
C PHE A 395 17.32 -8.69 2.87
N TRP A 396 18.08 -7.74 3.41
CA TRP A 396 19.01 -8.03 4.50
C TRP A 396 18.32 -8.44 5.80
N ALA A 397 17.18 -7.83 6.12
CA ALA A 397 16.36 -8.24 7.26
C ALA A 397 15.92 -9.71 7.13
N LEU A 398 15.42 -10.10 5.95
CA LEU A 398 15.04 -11.49 5.66
C LEU A 398 16.24 -12.44 5.73
N MET A 399 17.42 -12.05 5.23
CA MET A 399 18.63 -12.88 5.32
C MET A 399 19.09 -13.09 6.76
N VAL A 400 19.07 -12.04 7.59
CA VAL A 400 19.40 -12.16 9.03
C VAL A 400 18.40 -13.08 9.73
N ILE A 401 17.09 -12.89 9.50
CA ILE A 401 16.05 -13.75 10.07
C ILE A 401 16.26 -15.20 9.62
N LEU A 402 16.60 -15.44 8.35
CA LEU A 402 16.83 -16.77 7.81
C LEU A 402 17.99 -17.47 8.51
N VAL A 403 19.16 -16.82 8.60
CA VAL A 403 20.36 -17.39 9.21
C VAL A 403 20.10 -17.74 10.68
N VAL A 404 19.50 -16.81 11.44
CA VAL A 404 19.15 -17.05 12.85
C VAL A 404 18.13 -18.19 12.98
N SER A 405 17.10 -18.20 12.14
CA SER A 405 16.04 -19.22 12.20
C SER A 405 16.53 -20.61 11.83
N VAL A 406 17.37 -20.73 10.79
CA VAL A 406 17.99 -22.01 10.41
C VAL A 406 18.88 -22.51 11.54
N ALA A 407 19.71 -21.63 12.12
CA ALA A 407 20.58 -21.98 13.24
C ALA A 407 19.76 -22.51 14.44
N VAL A 408 18.72 -21.79 14.86
CA VAL A 408 17.84 -22.19 15.96
C VAL A 408 17.09 -23.49 15.65
N ALA A 409 16.55 -23.64 14.44
CA ALA A 409 15.77 -24.82 14.09
C ALA A 409 16.65 -26.08 13.94
N VAL A 410 17.84 -25.96 13.37
CA VAL A 410 18.79 -27.09 13.26
C VAL A 410 19.35 -27.45 14.64
N MET A 411 19.81 -26.49 15.43
CA MET A 411 20.29 -26.77 16.79
C MET A 411 19.20 -27.36 17.66
N GLY A 412 18.00 -26.79 17.62
CA GLY A 412 16.87 -27.27 18.41
C GLY A 412 16.43 -28.68 18.01
N THR A 413 16.50 -29.07 16.74
CA THR A 413 16.20 -30.46 16.32
C THR A 413 17.28 -31.45 16.72
N VAL A 414 18.56 -31.04 16.74
CA VAL A 414 19.69 -31.91 17.08
C VAL A 414 19.87 -32.08 18.60
N LEU A 415 19.77 -30.98 19.35
CA LEU A 415 20.14 -30.91 20.77
C LEU A 415 18.97 -31.18 21.72
N MET A 416 17.74 -30.84 21.33
CA MET A 416 16.59 -30.91 22.24
C MET A 416 16.19 -32.37 22.49
N ARG A 417 16.22 -32.79 23.76
CA ARG A 417 15.95 -34.17 24.15
C ARG A 417 14.46 -34.41 24.48
N PRO A 418 13.89 -35.56 24.08
CA PRO A 418 12.50 -35.95 24.35
C PRO A 418 12.08 -35.93 25.82
N SER A 419 12.94 -36.46 26.69
CA SER A 419 12.76 -36.45 28.13
C SER A 419 14.04 -35.95 28.80
N GLN A 420 14.12 -34.65 29.07
CA GLN A 420 14.97 -34.17 30.14
C GLN A 420 14.15 -34.06 31.42
N GLY A 421 14.73 -34.54 32.53
CA GLY A 421 14.18 -34.37 33.88
C GLY A 421 13.80 -32.90 34.12
N LYS A 422 12.79 -32.70 34.97
CA LYS A 422 12.14 -31.41 35.23
C LYS A 422 13.17 -30.27 35.29
N ASN A 423 13.17 -29.39 34.29
CA ASN A 423 13.86 -28.10 34.32
C ASN A 423 13.51 -27.33 35.61
N VAL A 424 14.39 -26.42 36.04
CA VAL A 424 14.14 -25.51 37.16
C VAL A 424 12.79 -24.81 37.00
N LEU A 425 12.46 -24.39 35.76
CA LEU A 425 11.16 -23.81 35.42
C LEU A 425 9.99 -24.77 35.69
N THR A 426 10.11 -26.06 35.33
CA THR A 426 9.05 -27.05 35.60
C THR A 426 8.91 -27.40 37.07
N ARG A 427 9.99 -27.34 37.86
CA ARG A 427 9.90 -27.48 39.33
C ARG A 427 9.22 -26.26 39.96
N LEU A 428 9.48 -25.07 39.42
CA LEU A 428 8.84 -23.83 39.85
C LEU A 428 7.34 -23.84 39.46
N THR A 429 7.02 -24.26 38.24
CA THR A 429 5.62 -24.41 37.81
C THR A 429 4.92 -25.53 38.57
N ASP A 430 5.57 -26.64 38.91
CA ASP A 430 4.96 -27.70 39.72
C ASP A 430 4.68 -27.21 41.15
N LYS A 431 5.57 -26.39 41.74
CA LYS A 431 5.30 -25.71 43.02
C LYS A 431 4.17 -24.70 42.91
N LEU A 432 4.12 -23.92 41.81
CA LEU A 432 3.03 -23.00 41.52
C LEU A 432 1.72 -23.75 41.28
N TYR A 433 1.74 -24.88 40.58
CA TYR A 433 0.57 -25.74 40.32
C TYR A 433 0.11 -26.44 41.59
N ALA A 434 1.03 -26.90 42.45
CA ALA A 434 0.70 -27.45 43.77
C ALA A 434 0.07 -26.37 44.67
N GLY A 435 0.62 -25.15 44.69
CA GLY A 435 0.03 -24.02 45.38
C GLY A 435 -1.34 -23.63 44.81
N TYR A 436 -1.45 -23.59 43.48
CA TYR A 436 -2.68 -23.34 42.75
C TYR A 436 -3.77 -24.36 43.09
N GLN A 437 -3.41 -25.64 43.11
CA GLN A 437 -4.30 -26.76 43.42
C GLN A 437 -4.68 -26.79 44.90
N HIS A 438 -3.79 -26.38 45.80
CA HIS A 438 -4.09 -26.26 47.22
C HIS A 438 -5.06 -25.10 47.51
N ILE A 439 -4.88 -23.97 46.83
CA ILE A 439 -5.83 -22.84 46.88
C ILE A 439 -7.17 -23.28 46.30
N PHE A 440 -7.19 -23.95 45.14
CA PHE A 440 -8.44 -24.39 44.48
C PHE A 440 -9.17 -25.52 45.19
N ALA A 441 -8.50 -26.33 46.02
CA ALA A 441 -9.13 -27.42 46.76
C ALA A 441 -10.28 -26.91 47.65
N ASN A 442 -10.07 -25.75 48.29
CA ASN A 442 -11.01 -25.15 49.26
C ASN A 442 -12.02 -24.18 48.63
N VAL A 443 -12.07 -24.05 47.30
CA VAL A 443 -12.96 -23.12 46.61
C VAL A 443 -14.34 -23.76 46.33
N PRO A 444 -15.44 -23.00 46.44
CA PRO A 444 -16.79 -23.47 46.13
C PRO A 444 -16.95 -24.05 44.72
N VAL A 445 -17.88 -24.99 44.55
CA VAL A 445 -18.12 -25.73 43.30
C VAL A 445 -18.43 -24.82 42.11
N VAL A 446 -19.17 -23.72 42.35
CA VAL A 446 -19.51 -22.73 41.31
C VAL A 446 -18.26 -22.10 40.68
N PHE A 447 -17.27 -21.74 41.50
CA PHE A 447 -16.00 -21.18 41.02
C PHE A 447 -15.13 -22.22 40.32
N LYS A 448 -15.22 -23.50 40.70
CA LYS A 448 -14.56 -24.61 40.00
C LYS A 448 -15.14 -24.81 38.60
N GLU A 449 -16.46 -24.75 38.45
CA GLU A 449 -17.12 -24.79 37.14
C GLU A 449 -16.86 -23.54 36.31
N LEU A 450 -16.84 -22.34 36.91
CA LEU A 450 -16.46 -21.11 36.22
C LEU A 450 -15.00 -21.17 35.73
N HIS A 451 -14.09 -21.68 36.55
CA HIS A 451 -12.69 -21.90 36.17
C HIS A 451 -12.56 -22.94 35.07
N LYS A 452 -13.33 -24.03 35.12
CA LYS A 452 -13.37 -25.05 34.08
C LYS A 452 -13.88 -24.47 32.77
N LEU A 453 -14.94 -23.66 32.81
CA LEU A 453 -15.50 -22.99 31.63
C LEU A 453 -14.52 -21.94 31.07
N LEU A 454 -13.92 -21.09 31.90
CA LEU A 454 -12.99 -20.04 31.43
C LEU A 454 -11.61 -20.58 31.05
N VAL A 455 -10.99 -21.44 31.85
CA VAL A 455 -9.59 -21.84 31.65
C VAL A 455 -9.48 -23.20 30.97
N THR A 456 -10.24 -24.20 31.43
CA THR A 456 -10.13 -25.57 30.90
C THR A 456 -10.76 -25.71 29.51
N SER A 457 -11.93 -25.08 29.29
CA SER A 457 -12.59 -25.02 27.98
C SER A 457 -12.08 -23.90 27.06
N ARG A 458 -11.03 -23.19 27.50
CA ARG A 458 -10.40 -22.06 26.80
C ARG A 458 -11.31 -20.83 26.62
N GLY A 459 -12.39 -20.67 27.38
CA GLY A 459 -13.25 -19.47 27.36
C GLY A 459 -12.49 -18.14 27.56
N PHE A 460 -11.39 -18.14 28.30
CA PHE A 460 -10.49 -17.00 28.46
C PHE A 460 -9.88 -16.55 27.13
N THR A 461 -9.56 -17.50 26.23
CA THR A 461 -9.06 -17.15 24.90
C THR A 461 -10.12 -16.44 24.07
N VAL A 462 -11.40 -16.84 24.22
CA VAL A 462 -12.54 -16.16 23.56
C VAL A 462 -12.70 -14.74 24.11
N ILE A 463 -12.59 -14.55 25.43
CA ILE A 463 -12.66 -13.22 26.06
C ILE A 463 -11.49 -12.33 25.62
N VAL A 464 -10.26 -12.86 25.54
CA VAL A 464 -9.10 -12.12 25.06
C VAL A 464 -9.26 -11.73 23.59
N VAL A 465 -9.74 -12.63 22.74
CA VAL A 465 -10.04 -12.33 21.33
C VAL A 465 -11.13 -11.26 21.23
N LEU A 466 -12.20 -11.37 22.03
CA LEU A 466 -13.26 -10.38 22.09
C LEU A 466 -12.72 -9.02 22.55
N LEU A 467 -11.87 -8.98 23.58
CA LEU A 467 -11.21 -7.75 24.04
C LEU A 467 -10.28 -7.15 22.99
N LEU A 468 -9.55 -7.97 22.23
CA LEU A 468 -8.73 -7.51 21.11
C LEU A 468 -9.60 -6.94 19.97
N VAL A 469 -10.73 -7.57 19.67
CA VAL A 469 -11.71 -7.06 18.69
C VAL A 469 -12.30 -5.74 19.17
N VAL A 470 -12.70 -5.64 20.44
CA VAL A 470 -13.19 -4.40 21.06
C VAL A 470 -12.11 -3.32 21.06
N MET A 471 -10.87 -3.62 21.44
CA MET A 471 -9.75 -2.69 21.36
C MET A 471 -9.45 -2.24 19.92
N TYR A 472 -9.58 -3.14 18.95
CA TYR A 472 -9.47 -2.82 17.54
C TYR A 472 -10.55 -1.82 17.12
N PHE A 473 -11.82 -2.07 17.45
CA PHE A 473 -12.92 -1.14 17.15
C PHE A 473 -12.76 0.20 17.88
N ILE A 474 -12.35 0.21 19.14
CA ILE A 474 -12.06 1.44 19.91
C ILE A 474 -10.91 2.23 19.27
N SER A 475 -9.91 1.54 18.72
CA SER A 475 -8.77 2.19 18.07
C SER A 475 -9.10 2.73 16.67
N TYR A 476 -9.97 2.04 15.94
CA TYR A 476 -10.42 2.47 14.59
C TYR A 476 -11.39 3.66 14.65
N GLY A 477 -12.10 3.83 15.75
CA GLY A 477 -13.00 4.98 15.99
C GLY A 477 -12.28 6.30 16.32
N LYS A 478 -10.94 6.34 16.34
CA LYS A 478 -10.19 7.57 16.61
C LYS A 478 -9.86 8.28 15.31
N MET A 479 -10.45 9.46 15.09
CA MET A 479 -9.95 10.40 14.07
C MET A 479 -8.54 10.84 14.48
N ALA A 480 -7.54 10.50 13.67
CA ALA A 480 -6.18 10.99 13.84
C ALA A 480 -6.11 12.40 13.25
N PHE A 481 -6.27 13.41 14.11
CA PHE A 481 -6.03 14.80 13.72
C PHE A 481 -4.53 15.02 13.54
N SER A 482 -4.16 15.66 12.43
CA SER A 482 -2.79 16.11 12.21
C SER A 482 -2.39 17.15 13.27
N ASP A 483 -1.09 17.35 13.49
CA ASP A 483 -0.62 18.38 14.44
C ASP A 483 -1.12 19.78 14.05
N ASN A 484 -1.21 20.08 12.74
CA ASN A 484 -1.82 21.32 12.23
C ASN A 484 -3.31 21.42 12.57
N SER A 485 -4.06 20.32 12.48
CA SER A 485 -5.48 20.31 12.84
C SER A 485 -5.69 20.58 14.33
N ARG A 486 -4.80 20.07 15.20
CA ARG A 486 -4.84 20.35 16.64
C ARG A 486 -4.47 21.78 16.98
N GLU A 487 -3.48 22.33 16.30
CA GLU A 487 -3.07 23.73 16.49
C GLU A 487 -4.18 24.68 16.05
N ARG A 488 -4.83 24.40 14.92
CA ARG A 488 -5.99 25.17 14.46
C ARG A 488 -7.17 25.09 15.42
N ASP A 489 -7.48 23.89 15.91
CA ASP A 489 -8.56 23.69 16.91
C ASP A 489 -8.24 24.45 18.21
N ARG A 490 -6.98 24.47 18.63
CA ARG A 490 -6.51 25.30 19.74
C ARG A 490 -6.75 26.80 19.47
N ILE A 491 -6.45 27.29 18.26
CA ILE A 491 -6.70 28.69 17.90
C ILE A 491 -8.20 29.02 17.96
N TYR A 492 -9.08 28.13 17.49
CA TYR A 492 -10.53 28.32 17.63
C TYR A 492 -10.99 28.35 19.09
N LEU A 493 -10.44 27.48 19.94
CA LEU A 493 -10.79 27.41 21.36
C LEU A 493 -10.26 28.59 22.17
N GLU A 494 -9.05 29.08 21.86
CA GLU A 494 -8.40 30.17 22.60
C GLU A 494 -8.79 31.56 22.09
N LYS A 495 -9.05 31.71 20.78
CA LYS A 495 -9.17 32.99 20.09
C LYS A 495 -10.43 33.15 19.23
N GLY A 496 -11.27 32.12 19.14
CA GLY A 496 -12.54 32.15 18.40
C GLY A 496 -13.73 32.60 19.26
N GLY A 497 -14.93 32.55 18.69
CA GLY A 497 -16.18 32.99 19.33
C GLY A 497 -16.81 34.21 18.66
N ALA A 498 -17.59 34.99 19.42
CA ALA A 498 -18.23 36.23 18.93
C ALA A 498 -17.20 37.33 18.63
N ASP A 499 -16.18 37.43 19.48
CA ASP A 499 -15.03 38.30 19.26
C ASP A 499 -13.88 37.48 18.66
N TYR A 500 -13.71 37.62 17.35
CA TYR A 500 -12.64 36.97 16.59
C TYR A 500 -11.55 37.95 16.15
N SER A 501 -11.46 39.12 16.79
CA SER A 501 -10.47 40.17 16.48
C SER A 501 -9.02 39.67 16.49
N GLN A 502 -8.69 38.74 17.39
CA GLN A 502 -7.35 38.14 17.48
C GLN A 502 -7.05 37.18 16.31
N ILE A 503 -8.06 36.49 15.79
CA ILE A 503 -7.93 35.66 14.59
C ILE A 503 -7.80 36.58 13.36
N SER A 504 -8.58 37.66 13.28
CA SER A 504 -8.45 38.66 12.21
C SER A 504 -7.07 39.29 12.17
N ALA A 505 -6.53 39.72 13.32
CA ALA A 505 -5.18 40.26 13.42
C ALA A 505 -4.11 39.26 12.97
N LEU A 506 -4.28 37.98 13.31
CA LEU A 506 -3.39 36.91 12.87
C LEU A 506 -3.46 36.72 11.34
N ILE A 507 -4.65 36.74 10.74
CA ILE A 507 -4.81 36.66 9.28
C ILE A 507 -4.07 37.83 8.61
N ASP A 508 -4.32 39.04 9.09
CA ASP A 508 -3.79 40.27 8.49
C ASP A 508 -2.26 40.34 8.62
N GLU A 509 -1.69 39.94 9.77
CA GLU A 509 -0.24 39.80 9.98
C GLU A 509 0.37 38.83 8.96
N ARG A 510 -0.20 37.61 8.82
CA ARG A 510 0.33 36.58 7.93
C ARG A 510 0.19 36.94 6.46
N ARG A 511 -0.89 37.66 6.11
CA ARG A 511 -1.10 38.19 4.76
C ARG A 511 -0.10 39.28 4.45
N ALA A 512 0.14 40.21 5.37
CA ALA A 512 1.12 41.28 5.21
C ALA A 512 2.54 40.72 5.06
N ASP A 513 2.93 39.78 5.90
CA ASP A 513 4.21 39.05 5.81
C ASP A 513 4.41 38.39 4.43
N TYR A 514 3.36 37.74 3.93
CA TYR A 514 3.39 37.09 2.62
C TYR A 514 3.50 38.11 1.48
N MET A 515 2.68 39.15 1.49
CA MET A 515 2.71 40.21 0.46
C MET A 515 4.06 40.93 0.44
N GLN A 516 4.64 41.23 1.60
CA GLN A 516 5.97 41.83 1.70
C GLN A 516 7.05 40.90 1.14
N ALA A 517 6.96 39.59 1.38
CA ALA A 517 7.89 38.63 0.80
C ALA A 517 7.76 38.55 -0.73
N VAL A 518 6.53 38.58 -1.25
CA VAL A 518 6.25 38.58 -2.70
C VAL A 518 6.76 39.85 -3.36
N GLU A 519 6.56 41.01 -2.74
CA GLU A 519 7.07 42.30 -3.23
C GLU A 519 8.60 42.29 -3.33
N LYS A 520 9.30 41.86 -2.28
CA LYS A 520 10.76 41.68 -2.30
C LYS A 520 11.23 40.69 -3.37
N SER A 521 10.44 39.66 -3.65
CA SER A 521 10.74 38.69 -4.72
C SER A 521 10.55 39.29 -6.11
N MET A 522 9.54 40.14 -6.31
CA MET A 522 9.36 40.87 -7.56
C MET A 522 10.50 41.87 -7.80
N GLU A 523 10.87 42.65 -6.78
CA GLU A 523 12.03 43.56 -6.84
C GLU A 523 13.34 42.81 -7.15
N ALA A 524 13.57 41.68 -6.47
CA ALA A 524 14.73 40.84 -6.74
C ALA A 524 14.72 40.26 -8.15
N SER A 525 13.55 39.89 -8.68
CA SER A 525 13.43 39.40 -10.06
C SER A 525 13.79 40.47 -11.09
N GLU A 526 13.47 41.72 -10.82
CA GLU A 526 13.85 42.87 -11.66
C GLU A 526 15.35 43.15 -11.58
N GLN A 527 15.92 43.15 -10.37
CA GLN A 527 17.37 43.30 -10.15
C GLN A 527 18.19 42.18 -10.80
N TYR A 528 17.67 40.94 -10.82
CA TYR A 528 18.29 39.83 -11.53
C TYR A 528 18.24 40.04 -13.05
N GLY A 529 17.11 40.51 -13.58
CA GLY A 529 16.97 40.87 -15.00
C GLY A 529 17.95 41.97 -15.43
N ASN A 530 18.30 42.87 -14.51
CA ASN A 530 19.28 43.95 -14.72
C ASN A 530 20.74 43.53 -14.42
N GLY A 531 20.97 42.29 -13.96
CA GLY A 531 22.30 41.76 -13.64
C GLY A 531 22.91 42.27 -12.33
N GLU A 532 22.11 42.90 -11.46
CA GLU A 532 22.55 43.50 -10.20
C GLU A 532 22.70 42.47 -9.07
N ILE A 533 21.92 41.38 -9.12
CA ILE A 533 21.98 40.27 -8.16
C ILE A 533 22.21 38.93 -8.86
N GLY A 534 22.85 38.00 -8.16
CA GLY A 534 23.06 36.63 -8.64
C GLY A 534 21.81 35.76 -8.48
N ILE A 535 21.75 34.65 -9.24
CA ILE A 535 20.64 33.68 -9.15
C ILE A 535 20.50 33.06 -7.75
N ASP A 536 21.60 32.98 -6.99
CA ASP A 536 21.63 32.48 -5.61
C ASP A 536 20.84 33.39 -4.65
N GLU A 537 20.95 34.72 -4.84
CA GLU A 537 20.28 35.73 -4.01
C GLU A 537 18.78 35.79 -4.34
N LEU A 538 18.43 35.73 -5.63
CA LEU A 538 17.05 35.58 -6.09
C LEU A 538 16.40 34.31 -5.53
N SER A 539 17.14 33.19 -5.52
CA SER A 539 16.63 31.91 -5.00
C SER A 539 16.37 31.96 -3.49
N GLN A 540 17.24 32.59 -2.70
CA GLN A 540 17.01 32.78 -1.26
C GLN A 540 15.75 33.60 -0.99
N ILE A 541 15.53 34.67 -1.76
CA ILE A 541 14.35 35.53 -1.64
C ILE A 541 13.08 34.73 -2.03
N ASN A 542 13.12 33.95 -3.12
CA ASN A 542 11.99 33.10 -3.51
C ASN A 542 11.70 31.96 -2.52
N SER A 543 12.73 31.43 -1.84
CA SER A 543 12.53 30.45 -0.77
C SER A 543 11.80 31.07 0.43
N THR A 544 12.07 32.35 0.71
CA THR A 544 11.39 33.12 1.76
C THR A 544 9.91 33.30 1.43
N VAL A 545 9.57 33.59 0.16
CA VAL A 545 8.16 33.60 -0.31
C VAL A 545 7.48 32.27 -0.04
N SER A 546 8.14 31.15 -0.32
CA SER A 546 7.56 29.81 -0.11
C SER A 546 7.29 29.52 1.38
N ILE A 547 8.16 29.98 2.28
CA ILE A 547 7.97 29.86 3.74
C ILE A 547 6.76 30.68 4.19
N TYR A 548 6.65 31.94 3.76
CA TYR A 548 5.52 32.80 4.14
C TYR A 548 4.21 32.38 3.47
N ALA A 549 4.26 31.86 2.23
CA ALA A 549 3.11 31.26 1.56
C ALA A 549 2.58 30.05 2.35
N SER A 550 3.46 29.18 2.85
CA SER A 550 3.05 28.07 3.70
C SER A 550 2.46 28.52 5.04
N ARG A 551 2.97 29.61 5.63
CA ARG A 551 2.43 30.19 6.88
C ARG A 551 1.06 30.84 6.65
N TYR A 552 0.87 31.53 5.53
CA TYR A 552 -0.41 32.13 5.16
C TYR A 552 -1.44 31.06 4.79
N ALA A 553 -1.04 29.99 4.09
CA ALA A 553 -1.91 28.86 3.80
C ALA A 553 -2.49 28.20 5.07
N ALA A 554 -1.77 28.24 6.20
CA ALA A 554 -2.25 27.72 7.47
C ALA A 554 -3.42 28.53 8.08
N VAL A 555 -3.61 29.80 7.67
CA VAL A 555 -4.70 30.67 8.15
C VAL A 555 -5.82 30.88 7.13
N ARG A 556 -5.69 30.33 5.92
CA ARG A 556 -6.65 30.50 4.82
C ARG A 556 -8.08 30.07 5.16
N GLU A 557 -8.23 29.02 5.96
CA GLU A 557 -9.55 28.58 6.45
C GLU A 557 -10.21 29.63 7.35
N PHE A 558 -9.43 30.30 8.21
CA PHE A 558 -9.95 31.39 9.03
C PHE A 558 -10.35 32.57 8.14
N GLU A 559 -9.55 32.92 7.14
CA GLU A 559 -9.86 33.99 6.20
C GLU A 559 -11.18 33.75 5.45
N GLN A 560 -11.38 32.55 4.91
CA GLN A 560 -12.64 32.18 4.25
C GLN A 560 -13.86 32.27 5.18
N LYS A 561 -13.71 31.83 6.44
CA LYS A 561 -14.78 31.95 7.44
C LYS A 561 -15.02 33.40 7.84
N ARG A 562 -13.98 34.23 7.93
CA ARG A 562 -14.11 35.67 8.18
C ARG A 562 -14.89 36.33 7.05
N GLU A 563 -14.51 36.09 5.79
CA GLU A 563 -15.22 36.60 4.61
C GLU A 563 -16.71 36.18 4.63
N TYR A 564 -16.99 34.91 4.94
CA TYR A 564 -18.37 34.44 5.08
C TYR A 564 -19.14 35.16 6.19
N LEU A 565 -18.51 35.39 7.35
CA LEU A 565 -19.13 36.10 8.47
C LEU A 565 -19.38 37.58 8.15
N ASP A 566 -18.46 38.22 7.42
CA ASP A 566 -18.59 39.59 6.95
C ASP A 566 -19.76 39.70 5.95
N THR A 567 -19.82 38.81 4.96
CA THR A 567 -20.94 38.76 4.00
C THR A 567 -22.28 38.47 4.69
N LEU A 568 -22.31 37.53 5.63
CA LEU A 568 -23.52 37.21 6.41
C LEU A 568 -24.04 38.45 7.16
N LYS A 569 -23.14 39.21 7.78
CA LYS A 569 -23.47 40.44 8.49
C LYS A 569 -23.98 41.51 7.54
N GLU A 570 -23.37 41.68 6.37
CA GLU A 570 -23.79 42.64 5.35
C GLU A 570 -25.17 42.30 4.76
N GLU A 571 -25.45 41.03 4.46
CA GLU A 571 -26.69 40.61 3.79
C GLU A 571 -27.88 40.44 4.75
N THR A 572 -27.62 39.98 5.99
CA THR A 572 -28.69 39.58 6.91
C THR A 572 -28.72 40.38 8.22
N GLY A 573 -27.67 41.16 8.52
CA GLY A 573 -27.52 41.88 9.79
C GLY A 573 -27.24 40.98 11.00
N ILE A 574 -26.97 39.69 10.79
CA ILE A 574 -26.73 38.71 11.86
C ILE A 574 -25.23 38.61 12.15
N ASP A 575 -24.83 38.82 13.40
CA ASP A 575 -23.47 38.54 13.87
C ASP A 575 -23.27 37.02 14.05
N GLY A 576 -22.38 36.44 13.25
CA GLY A 576 -22.00 35.03 13.39
C GLY A 576 -20.78 34.82 14.29
N TYR A 577 -20.57 33.56 14.71
CA TYR A 577 -19.50 33.16 15.62
C TYR A 577 -18.40 32.42 14.85
N MET A 578 -17.14 32.74 15.14
CA MET A 578 -16.01 32.08 14.52
C MET A 578 -15.62 30.82 15.30
N MET A 579 -16.08 29.66 14.82
CA MET A 579 -15.92 28.36 15.46
C MET A 579 -15.34 27.31 14.49
N SER A 580 -14.78 26.22 15.04
CA SER A 580 -14.19 25.12 14.26
C SER A 580 -15.19 24.44 13.34
#